data_AF-A0A524J6J1-F1
#
_entry.id   AF-A0A524J6J1-F1
#
_cell.length_a   1.000
_cell.length_b   1.000
_cell.length_c   1.000
_cell.angle_alpha   90.00
_cell.angle_beta   90.00
_cell.angle_gamma   90.00
#
_symmetry.space_group_name_H-M   'P 1'
#
loop_
_entity.id
_entity.type
_entity.pdbx_description
1 polymer ?
#
loop_
_entity_poly.entity_id
_entity_poly.type
_entity_poly.pdbx_seq_one_letter_code
_entity_poly.pdbx_strand_id
1 'polypeptide(L)'
;MWGRALKQRRALYSNGAHHVPGGHIAITRSISVPIIHQDELIGIFAVANRENDYEKDDVRHVKAISDFVAPVLHARLQRDRVDAERRKADEAVKLANKKLGLMSAVTRHDGLNQLSLIQGYAQVAREMSKDSKMTSYLDKMILSGGVDERSAGIHSNLSIYRFH
;
A
#
# COMPACT_ATOMS: atom_id res chain seq x y z
N MET A 1 12.20 -22.79 26.47
CA MET A 1 11.56 -22.14 27.65
C MET A 1 10.67 -20.96 27.27
N TRP A 2 11.17 -19.96 26.55
CA TRP A 2 10.44 -18.83 25.94
C TRP A 2 8.99 -19.08 25.47
N GLY A 3 8.74 -20.06 24.59
CA GLY A 3 7.38 -20.38 24.14
C GLY A 3 6.40 -20.76 25.25
N ARG A 4 6.87 -21.33 26.37
CA ARG A 4 6.03 -21.56 27.56
C ARG A 4 5.74 -20.27 28.31
N ALA A 5 6.70 -19.36 28.42
CA ALA A 5 6.49 -18.06 29.06
C ALA A 5 5.43 -17.23 28.32
N LEU A 6 5.49 -17.23 26.99
CA LEU A 6 4.48 -16.59 26.12
C LEU A 6 3.10 -17.24 26.28
N LYS A 7 3.01 -18.57 26.15
CA LYS A 7 1.74 -19.32 26.27
C LYS A 7 1.09 -19.15 27.65
N GLN A 8 1.90 -19.15 28.71
CA GLN A 8 1.42 -19.06 30.09
C GLN A 8 1.33 -17.62 30.59
N ARG A 9 1.74 -16.63 29.77
CA ARG A 9 1.77 -15.20 30.11
C ARG A 9 2.40 -14.90 31.47
N ARG A 10 3.48 -15.63 31.80
CA ARG A 10 4.19 -15.49 33.08
C ARG A 10 5.69 -15.57 32.90
N ALA A 11 6.41 -14.90 33.80
CA ALA A 11 7.85 -15.01 33.89
C ALA A 11 8.28 -16.43 34.26
N LEU A 12 9.29 -16.94 33.57
CA LEU A 12 9.92 -18.24 33.81
C LEU A 12 11.42 -18.05 33.90
N TYR A 13 12.09 -18.84 34.74
CA TYR A 13 13.55 -18.95 34.73
C TYR A 13 14.00 -20.39 34.94
N SER A 14 15.24 -20.69 34.54
CA SER A 14 15.92 -21.98 34.73
C SER A 14 17.41 -21.77 34.86
N ASN A 15 18.03 -22.49 35.79
CA ASN A 15 19.49 -22.57 35.93
C ASN A 15 20.07 -23.89 35.38
N GLY A 16 19.25 -24.68 34.69
CA GLY A 16 19.66 -25.91 34.02
C GLY A 16 19.71 -25.78 32.49
N ALA A 17 20.59 -26.57 31.87
CA ALA A 17 20.83 -26.58 30.44
C ALA A 17 19.57 -26.80 29.60
N HIS A 18 19.52 -26.12 28.46
CA HIS A 18 18.46 -26.24 27.48
C HIS A 18 18.93 -26.98 26.24
N HIS A 19 18.04 -27.81 25.70
CA HIS A 19 18.21 -28.33 24.36
C HIS A 19 18.03 -27.19 23.37
N VAL A 20 19.09 -26.87 22.63
CA VAL A 20 19.10 -25.84 21.59
C VAL A 20 19.39 -26.50 20.24
N PRO A 21 18.83 -25.99 19.13
CA PRO A 21 19.15 -26.48 17.79
C PRO A 21 20.66 -26.38 17.50
N GLY A 22 21.14 -27.23 16.59
CA GLY A 22 22.54 -27.21 16.16
C GLY A 22 22.97 -25.82 15.65
N GLY A 23 24.19 -25.42 16.01
CA GLY A 23 24.76 -24.10 15.66
C GLY A 23 24.40 -22.97 16.63
N HIS A 24 23.51 -23.21 17.61
CA HIS A 24 23.21 -22.23 18.64
C HIS A 24 24.20 -22.32 19.81
N ILE A 25 24.57 -21.18 20.40
CA ILE A 25 25.32 -21.16 21.66
C ILE A 25 24.55 -21.91 22.75
N ALA A 26 25.23 -22.75 23.53
CA ALA A 26 24.58 -23.49 24.61
C ALA A 26 23.91 -22.50 25.58
N ILE A 27 22.63 -22.74 25.89
CA ILE A 27 21.92 -21.96 26.92
C ILE A 27 21.87 -22.81 28.18
N THR A 28 22.66 -22.43 29.18
CA THR A 28 22.76 -23.14 30.46
C THR A 28 21.81 -22.57 31.50
N ARG A 29 21.55 -21.27 31.42
CA ARG A 29 20.64 -20.54 32.31
C ARG A 29 19.85 -19.55 31.51
N SER A 30 18.58 -19.33 31.85
CA SER A 30 17.83 -18.21 31.26
C SER A 30 16.66 -17.73 32.11
N ILE A 31 16.29 -16.47 31.90
CA ILE A 31 15.07 -15.81 32.32
C ILE A 31 14.26 -15.49 31.05
N SER A 32 12.95 -15.64 31.13
CA SER A 32 11.99 -15.34 30.08
C SER A 32 10.80 -14.60 30.69
N VAL A 33 10.68 -13.30 30.42
CA VAL A 33 9.62 -12.43 30.95
C VAL A 33 8.77 -11.89 29.80
N PRO A 34 7.48 -12.24 29.72
CA PRO A 34 6.58 -11.64 28.76
C PRO A 34 6.47 -10.12 28.95
N ILE A 35 6.42 -9.39 27.84
CA ILE A 35 6.09 -7.95 27.81
C ILE A 35 4.59 -7.86 27.56
N ILE A 36 3.85 -7.41 28.57
CA ILE A 36 2.39 -7.36 28.55
C ILE A 36 1.95 -5.94 28.93
N HIS A 37 1.01 -5.38 28.18
CA HIS A 37 0.36 -4.12 28.50
C HIS A 37 -1.14 -4.25 28.29
N GLN A 38 -1.98 -3.87 29.26
CA GLN A 38 -3.44 -3.93 29.14
C GLN A 38 -3.95 -5.28 28.61
N ASP A 39 -3.44 -6.39 29.17
CA ASP A 39 -3.72 -7.77 28.75
C ASP A 39 -3.29 -8.17 27.33
N GLU A 40 -2.62 -7.28 26.59
CA GLU A 40 -2.01 -7.58 25.30
C GLU A 40 -0.59 -8.11 25.48
N LEU A 41 -0.30 -9.26 24.88
CA LEU A 41 1.04 -9.83 24.82
C LEU A 41 1.81 -9.19 23.66
N ILE A 42 2.72 -8.29 23.99
CA ILE A 42 3.51 -7.52 23.02
C ILE A 42 4.75 -8.30 22.60
N GLY A 43 5.37 -9.03 23.53
CA GLY A 43 6.63 -9.71 23.25
C GLY A 43 7.22 -10.42 24.47
N ILE A 44 8.54 -10.57 24.47
CA ILE A 44 9.29 -11.25 25.53
C ILE A 44 10.67 -10.64 25.69
N PHE A 45 11.08 -10.43 26.94
CA PHE A 45 12.48 -10.31 27.30
C PHE A 45 13.05 -11.67 27.66
N ALA A 46 14.18 -12.01 27.03
CA ALA A 46 14.93 -13.21 27.32
C ALA A 46 16.36 -12.82 27.71
N VAL A 47 16.78 -13.24 28.89
CA VAL A 47 18.17 -13.07 29.37
C VAL A 47 18.73 -14.47 29.56
N ALA A 48 19.97 -14.71 29.13
CA ALA A 48 20.57 -16.02 29.17
C ALA A 48 22.03 -15.97 29.60
N ASN A 49 22.53 -17.11 30.09
CA ASN A 49 23.94 -17.40 30.31
C ASN A 49 24.66 -16.40 31.24
N ARG A 50 24.01 -16.00 32.33
CA ARG A 50 24.74 -15.41 33.46
C ARG A 50 25.69 -16.47 34.05
N GLU A 51 26.83 -16.00 34.53
CA GLU A 51 27.85 -16.83 35.19
C GLU A 51 27.29 -17.55 36.43
N ASN A 52 26.55 -16.81 37.25
CA ASN A 52 25.87 -17.31 38.43
C ASN A 52 24.41 -17.69 38.11
N ASP A 53 23.84 -18.48 39.00
CA ASP A 53 22.43 -18.84 38.99
C ASP A 53 21.52 -17.61 39.05
N TYR A 54 20.40 -17.66 38.32
CA TYR A 54 19.35 -16.67 38.45
C TYR A 54 18.55 -16.93 39.71
N GLU A 55 18.23 -15.83 40.39
CA GLU A 55 17.39 -15.81 41.56
C GLU A 55 16.05 -15.13 41.27
N LYS A 56 15.13 -15.21 42.23
CA LYS A 56 13.83 -14.54 42.13
C LYS A 56 14.00 -13.02 41.92
N ASP A 57 15.05 -12.43 42.46
CA ASP A 57 15.31 -10.99 42.37
C ASP A 57 15.72 -10.57 40.97
N ASP A 58 16.47 -11.40 40.26
CA ASP A 58 16.77 -11.17 38.84
C ASP A 58 15.48 -11.15 38.01
N VAL A 59 14.57 -12.09 38.28
CA VAL A 59 13.25 -12.12 37.61
C VAL A 59 12.45 -10.86 37.96
N ARG A 60 12.47 -10.40 39.21
CA ARG A 60 11.80 -9.15 39.64
C ARG A 60 12.35 -7.94 38.89
N HIS A 61 13.66 -7.82 38.74
CA HIS A 61 14.29 -6.72 38.01
C HIS A 61 13.92 -6.72 36.52
N VAL A 62 14.03 -7.87 35.85
CA VAL A 62 13.65 -7.98 34.43
C VAL A 62 12.17 -7.71 34.25
N LYS A 63 11.31 -8.13 35.19
CA LYS A 63 9.89 -7.80 35.17
C LYS A 63 9.63 -6.31 35.32
N ALA A 64 10.31 -5.62 36.24
CA ALA A 64 10.15 -4.18 36.39
C ALA A 64 10.51 -3.43 35.10
N ILE A 65 11.58 -3.84 34.42
CA ILE A 65 11.95 -3.27 33.11
C ILE A 65 10.89 -3.58 32.06
N SER A 66 10.39 -4.82 32.02
CA SER A 66 9.30 -5.24 31.13
C SER A 66 8.06 -4.36 31.31
N ASP A 67 7.59 -4.22 32.55
CA ASP A 67 6.39 -3.44 32.89
C ASP A 67 6.58 -1.95 32.54
N PHE A 68 7.80 -1.41 32.74
CA PHE A 68 8.12 -0.02 32.40
C PHE A 68 8.15 0.26 30.89
N VAL A 69 8.71 -0.66 30.09
CA VAL A 69 8.86 -0.49 28.64
C VAL A 69 7.57 -0.83 27.89
N ALA A 70 6.70 -1.68 28.44
CA ALA A 70 5.51 -2.19 27.78
C ALA A 70 4.59 -1.09 27.19
N PRO A 71 4.24 0.01 27.90
CA PRO A 71 3.39 1.07 27.34
C PRO A 71 4.02 1.77 26.14
N VAL A 72 5.33 2.03 26.19
CA VAL A 72 6.06 2.72 25.11
C VAL A 72 6.17 1.81 23.88
N LEU A 73 6.48 0.53 24.10
CA LEU A 73 6.55 -0.45 23.02
C LEU A 73 5.18 -0.66 22.37
N HIS A 74 4.12 -0.74 23.17
CA HIS A 74 2.74 -0.82 22.69
C HIS A 74 2.38 0.37 21.78
N ALA A 75 2.58 1.60 22.27
CA ALA A 75 2.27 2.81 21.51
C ALA A 75 3.05 2.88 20.19
N ARG A 76 4.33 2.46 20.19
CA ARG A 76 5.17 2.44 19.00
C ARG A 76 4.69 1.42 17.97
N LEU A 77 4.37 0.20 18.39
CA LEU A 77 3.86 -0.84 17.49
C LEU A 77 2.50 -0.48 16.88
N GLN A 78 1.61 0.11 17.67
CA GLN A 78 0.32 0.61 17.16
C GLN A 78 0.52 1.70 16.11
N ARG A 79 1.40 2.66 16.39
CA ARG A 79 1.75 3.71 15.42
C ARG A 79 2.33 3.13 14.14
N ASP A 80 3.32 2.25 14.24
CA ASP A 80 3.98 1.65 13.07
C ASP A 80 2.98 0.86 12.21
N ARG A 81 2.01 0.18 12.84
CA ARG A 81 0.92 -0.51 12.13
C ARG A 81 0.03 0.47 11.36
N VAL A 82 -0.43 1.54 12.02
CA VAL A 82 -1.25 2.57 11.38
C VAL A 82 -0.51 3.23 10.22
N ASP A 83 0.77 3.54 10.40
CA ASP A 83 1.60 4.15 9.35
C ASP A 83 1.81 3.19 8.16
N ALA A 84 2.01 1.88 8.42
CA ALA A 84 2.12 0.88 7.37
C ALA A 84 0.80 0.68 6.59
N GLU A 85 -0.34 0.68 7.27
CA GLU A 85 -1.66 0.58 6.64
C GLU A 85 -1.96 1.82 5.78
N ARG A 86 -1.65 3.03 6.29
CA ARG A 86 -1.78 4.28 5.54
C ARG A 86 -0.94 4.28 4.26
N ARG A 87 0.34 3.89 4.34
CA ARG A 87 1.22 3.83 3.17
C ARG A 87 0.68 2.90 2.08
N LYS A 88 0.17 1.72 2.46
CA LYS A 88 -0.45 0.79 1.51
C LYS A 88 -1.69 1.38 0.85
N ALA A 89 -2.54 2.08 1.62
CA ALA A 89 -3.71 2.74 1.08
C ALA A 89 -3.34 3.86 0.09
N ASP A 90 -2.36 4.70 0.44
CA ASP A 90 -1.88 5.77 -0.44
C ASP A 90 -1.29 5.24 -1.75
N GLU A 91 -0.52 4.15 -1.69
CA GLU A 91 0.01 3.48 -2.87
C GLU A 91 -1.11 2.91 -3.76
N ALA A 92 -2.12 2.28 -3.14
CA ALA A 92 -3.28 1.76 -3.86
C ALA A 92 -4.07 2.88 -4.56
N VAL A 93 -4.29 4.01 -3.89
CA VAL A 93 -4.97 5.18 -4.46
C VAL A 93 -4.16 5.77 -5.61
N LYS A 94 -2.84 5.95 -5.44
CA LYS A 94 -1.95 6.44 -6.51
C LYS A 94 -1.99 5.54 -7.73
N LEU A 95 -1.93 4.22 -7.52
CA LEU A 95 -2.01 3.24 -8.60
C LEU A 95 -3.38 3.28 -9.30
N ALA A 96 -4.47 3.37 -8.55
CA ALA A 96 -5.82 3.49 -9.11
C ALA A 96 -5.97 4.76 -9.97
N ASN A 97 -5.52 5.90 -9.46
CA ASN A 97 -5.53 7.17 -10.20
C ASN A 97 -4.68 7.10 -11.47
N LYS A 98 -3.50 6.48 -11.43
CA LYS A 98 -2.68 6.26 -12.62
C LYS A 98 -3.40 5.41 -13.67
N LYS A 99 -4.03 4.30 -13.24
CA LYS A 99 -4.81 3.43 -14.13
C LYS A 99 -6.00 4.18 -14.76
N LEU A 100 -6.74 4.92 -13.95
CA LEU A 100 -7.86 5.75 -14.42
C LEU A 100 -7.39 6.81 -15.42
N GLY A 101 -6.26 7.47 -15.17
CA GLY A 101 -5.68 8.45 -16.09
C GLY A 101 -5.33 7.83 -17.46
N LEU A 102 -4.70 6.65 -17.46
CA LEU A 102 -4.40 5.92 -18.69
C LEU A 102 -5.67 5.48 -19.43
N MET A 103 -6.65 4.92 -18.71
CA MET A 103 -7.94 4.54 -19.30
C MET A 103 -8.67 5.75 -19.88
N SER A 104 -8.71 6.88 -19.15
CA SER A 104 -9.33 8.12 -19.63
C SER A 104 -8.65 8.66 -20.89
N ALA A 105 -7.32 8.60 -20.97
CA ALA A 105 -6.57 8.99 -22.16
C ALA A 105 -6.92 8.11 -23.36
N VAL A 106 -6.94 6.78 -23.18
CA VAL A 106 -7.30 5.82 -24.24
C VAL A 106 -8.75 6.01 -24.67
N THR A 107 -9.70 6.06 -23.74
CA THR A 107 -11.12 6.27 -24.06
C THR A 107 -11.37 7.60 -24.76
N ARG A 108 -10.69 8.68 -24.36
CA ARG A 108 -10.79 9.97 -25.05
C ARG A 108 -10.25 9.87 -26.47
N HIS A 109 -9.08 9.28 -26.67
CA HIS A 109 -8.51 9.07 -28.00
C HIS A 109 -9.45 8.25 -28.88
N ASP A 110 -9.96 7.13 -28.38
CA ASP A 110 -10.83 6.25 -29.16
C ASP A 110 -12.16 6.92 -29.51
N GLY A 111 -12.72 7.69 -28.57
CA GLY A 111 -13.92 8.51 -28.81
C GLY A 111 -13.69 9.61 -29.84
N LEU A 112 -12.56 10.33 -29.75
CA LEU A 112 -12.18 11.35 -30.73
C LEU A 112 -11.98 10.74 -32.13
N ASN A 113 -11.28 9.60 -32.22
CA ASN A 113 -11.07 8.94 -33.51
C ASN A 113 -12.38 8.53 -34.18
N GLN A 114 -13.34 8.01 -33.42
CA GLN A 114 -14.67 7.66 -33.94
C GLN A 114 -15.44 8.91 -34.39
N LEU A 115 -15.38 10.00 -33.63
CA LEU A 115 -16.00 11.27 -34.00
C LEU A 115 -15.39 11.85 -35.29
N SER A 116 -14.07 11.86 -35.40
CA SER A 116 -13.37 12.36 -36.60
C SER A 116 -13.74 11.53 -37.84
N LEU A 117 -13.90 10.20 -37.72
CA LEU A 117 -14.39 9.35 -38.81
C LEU A 117 -15.82 9.71 -39.23
N ILE A 118 -16.74 9.86 -38.26
CA ILE A 118 -18.13 10.22 -38.54
C ILE A 118 -18.22 11.59 -39.22
N GLN A 119 -17.44 12.56 -38.75
CA GLN A 119 -17.37 13.88 -39.36
C GLN A 119 -16.81 13.82 -40.78
N GLY A 120 -15.75 13.05 -41.02
CA GLY A 120 -15.19 12.83 -42.35
C GLY A 120 -16.23 12.25 -43.33
N TYR A 121 -16.97 11.22 -42.92
CA TYR A 121 -18.04 10.66 -43.74
C TYR A 121 -19.20 11.65 -43.96
N ALA A 122 -19.60 12.39 -42.92
CA ALA A 122 -20.65 13.41 -43.04
C ALA A 122 -20.26 14.52 -44.02
N GLN A 123 -18.99 14.93 -44.02
CA GLN A 123 -18.43 15.92 -44.96
C GLN A 123 -18.49 15.41 -46.40
N VAL A 124 -18.04 14.18 -46.66
CA VAL A 124 -18.12 13.57 -48.00
C VAL A 124 -19.57 13.41 -48.45
N ALA A 125 -20.46 12.92 -47.59
CA ALA A 125 -21.88 12.77 -47.91
C ALA A 125 -22.55 14.12 -48.22
N ARG A 126 -22.14 15.19 -47.53
CA ARG A 126 -22.61 16.55 -47.77
C ARG A 126 -22.20 17.02 -49.16
N GLU A 127 -20.95 16.80 -49.55
CA GLU A 127 -20.41 17.18 -50.87
C GLU A 127 -21.08 16.41 -52.02
N MET A 128 -21.48 15.16 -51.78
CA MET A 128 -22.14 14.31 -52.79
C MET A 128 -23.66 14.56 -52.91
N SER A 129 -24.31 15.10 -51.87
CA SER A 129 -25.76 15.26 -51.83
C SER A 129 -26.24 16.55 -52.50
N LYS A 130 -27.32 16.45 -53.27
CA LYS A 130 -28.03 17.62 -53.85
C LYS A 130 -29.35 17.94 -53.12
N ASP A 131 -29.76 17.12 -52.16
CA ASP A 131 -30.98 17.33 -51.38
C ASP A 131 -30.74 18.40 -50.30
N SER A 132 -31.52 19.49 -50.36
CA SER A 132 -31.42 20.63 -49.45
C SER A 132 -31.73 20.32 -47.98
N LYS A 133 -32.57 19.33 -47.68
CA LYS A 133 -32.83 18.89 -46.30
C LYS A 133 -31.69 18.02 -45.79
N MET A 134 -31.19 17.11 -46.62
CA MET A 134 -30.06 16.24 -46.25
C MET A 134 -28.80 17.06 -45.96
N THR A 135 -28.47 18.03 -46.80
CA THR A 135 -27.34 18.93 -46.58
C THR A 135 -27.50 19.74 -45.28
N SER A 136 -28.71 20.23 -44.97
CA SER A 136 -28.98 20.90 -43.70
C SER A 136 -28.73 20.02 -42.46
N TYR A 137 -29.07 18.73 -42.52
CA TYR A 137 -28.80 17.80 -41.41
C TYR A 137 -27.30 17.51 -41.26
N LEU A 138 -26.61 17.27 -42.37
CA LEU A 138 -25.17 17.02 -42.37
C LEU A 138 -24.37 18.24 -41.84
N ASP A 139 -24.78 19.45 -42.21
CA ASP A 139 -24.18 20.69 -41.71
C ASP A 139 -24.30 20.80 -40.20
N LYS A 140 -25.47 20.46 -39.64
CA LYS A 140 -25.67 20.43 -38.19
C LYS A 140 -24.78 19.38 -37.52
N MET A 141 -24.64 18.18 -38.10
CA MET A 141 -23.77 17.13 -37.56
C MET A 141 -22.30 17.58 -37.55
N ILE A 142 -21.83 18.16 -38.65
CA ILE A 142 -20.46 18.68 -38.79
C ILE A 142 -20.19 19.80 -37.78
N LEU A 143 -21.10 20.79 -37.68
CA LEU A 143 -21.01 21.89 -36.72
C LEU A 143 -21.00 21.41 -35.27
N SER A 144 -21.85 20.42 -34.93
CA SER A 144 -21.95 19.90 -33.57
C SER A 144 -20.71 19.12 -33.12
N GLY A 145 -20.02 18.42 -34.01
CA GLY A 145 -18.78 17.71 -33.67
C GLY A 145 -17.53 18.60 -33.60
N GLY A 146 -17.50 19.74 -34.32
CA GLY A 146 -16.32 20.62 -34.38
C GLY A 146 -16.07 21.46 -33.13
N VAL A 147 -17.02 21.49 -32.19
CA VAL A 147 -16.91 22.25 -30.93
C VAL A 147 -16.03 21.53 -29.90
N ASP A 148 -15.98 20.19 -29.94
CA ASP A 148 -15.17 19.39 -29.01
C ASP A 148 -13.67 19.37 -29.36
N GLU A 149 -13.30 19.39 -30.65
CA GLU A 149 -11.89 19.43 -31.08
C GLU A 149 -11.17 20.72 -30.62
N ARG A 150 -11.85 21.87 -30.66
CA ARG A 150 -11.28 23.16 -30.20
C ARG A 150 -11.12 23.24 -28.68
N SER A 151 -11.94 22.51 -27.94
CA SER A 151 -11.88 22.46 -26.47
C SER A 151 -10.83 21.47 -25.96
N ALA A 152 -10.53 20.41 -26.73
CA ALA A 152 -9.48 19.44 -26.42
C ALA A 152 -8.06 19.91 -26.81
N GLY A 153 -7.93 20.82 -27.79
CA GLY A 153 -6.65 21.30 -28.32
C GLY A 153 -5.81 22.19 -27.41
N ILE A 154 -6.29 22.59 -26.22
CA ILE A 154 -5.51 23.44 -25.30
C ILE A 154 -4.43 22.64 -24.53
N HIS A 155 -4.46 21.29 -24.54
CA HIS A 155 -3.47 20.47 -23.81
C HIS A 155 -2.57 19.55 -24.65
N SER A 156 -2.68 19.52 -25.98
CA SER A 156 -1.84 18.66 -26.84
C SER A 156 -0.85 19.46 -27.68
N ASN A 157 -0.07 20.34 -27.04
CA ASN A 157 1.17 20.81 -27.64
C ASN A 157 2.28 19.79 -27.33
N LEU A 158 2.98 19.37 -28.39
CA LEU A 158 4.20 18.55 -28.41
C LEU A 158 4.04 17.02 -28.51
N SER A 159 3.82 16.54 -29.74
CA SER A 159 4.53 15.38 -30.30
C SER A 159 4.36 15.33 -31.82
N ILE A 160 4.93 16.34 -32.48
CA ILE A 160 5.32 16.22 -33.88
C ILE A 160 6.76 15.70 -33.87
N TYR A 161 6.97 14.43 -34.22
CA TYR A 161 8.24 14.00 -34.80
C TYR A 161 7.96 13.42 -36.19
N ARG A 162 8.51 14.16 -37.17
CA ARG A 162 8.56 13.87 -38.60
C ARG A 162 9.17 12.50 -38.86
N PHE A 163 8.57 11.74 -39.78
CA PHE A 163 9.33 10.85 -40.65
C PHE A 163 9.73 11.62 -41.92
N HIS A 164 11.02 11.56 -42.26
CA HIS A 164 11.53 11.57 -43.63
C HIS A 164 12.25 10.24 -43.81
#